data_AF-A0A944L0R3-F1
#
_entry.id   AF-A0A944L0R3-F1
#
_cell.length_a   1.000
_cell.length_b   1.000
_cell.length_c   1.000
_cell.angle_alpha   90.00
_cell.angle_beta   90.00
_cell.angle_gamma   90.00
#
_symmetry.space_group_name_H-M   'P 1'
#
loop_
_entity.id
_entity.type
_entity.pdbx_description
1 polymer ?
#
loop_
_entity_poly.entity_id
_entity_poly.type
_entity_poly.pdbx_seq_one_letter_code
_entity_poly.pdbx_strand_id
1 'polypeptide(L)'
;MSDAALLERAAGCYLRSGLPTEAARCLREAGAFRRSAELCRELGEFLGAAEDYVCADMMDVAAWVLVHEAGDAPAARAVAVCAPPSLRTGLGSGEWTGAAVRVTQSRSAQRRSAAEQEARESSLRMRLALARCDVAEGRSDREPLAALAAAAVFLGSHSLVYDRLVEQWGVATAESMRRYDQVALLFAASVRGRRGGAARRWTEWAARVLQSEITIPDLPSDDRRQAVRALRQG
;
A
#
# COMPACT_ATOMS: atom_id res chain seq x y z
N MET A 1 23.46 22.17 -17.20
CA MET A 1 22.21 21.37 -17.20
C MET A 1 22.63 19.93 -17.41
N SER A 2 22.20 19.01 -16.55
CA SER A 2 22.54 17.59 -16.69
C SER A 2 21.75 16.95 -17.84
N ASP A 3 22.33 15.92 -18.45
CA ASP A 3 21.67 15.14 -19.51
C ASP A 3 20.33 14.55 -19.02
N ALA A 4 20.25 14.16 -17.75
CA ALA A 4 19.00 13.70 -17.12
C ALA A 4 17.88 14.75 -17.18
N ALA A 5 18.18 16.03 -16.94
CA ALA A 5 17.17 17.09 -16.99
C ALA A 5 16.68 17.36 -18.43
N LEU A 6 17.53 17.12 -19.43
CA LEU A 6 17.13 17.19 -20.84
C LEU A 6 16.23 16.01 -21.21
N LEU A 7 16.57 14.81 -20.76
CA LEU A 7 15.78 13.60 -20.98
C LEU A 7 14.39 13.69 -20.33
N GLU A 8 14.27 14.21 -19.11
CA GLU A 8 12.96 14.45 -18.48
C GLU A 8 12.10 15.45 -19.26
N ARG A 9 12.72 16.52 -19.78
CA ARG A 9 12.02 17.49 -20.62
C ARG A 9 11.59 16.86 -21.95
N ALA A 10 12.42 16.01 -22.55
CA ALA A 10 12.10 15.26 -23.75
C ALA A 10 10.92 14.31 -23.50
N ALA A 11 10.92 13.58 -22.38
CA ALA A 11 9.79 12.74 -21.97
C ALA A 11 8.48 13.54 -21.91
N GLY A 12 8.51 14.74 -21.34
CA GLY A 12 7.36 15.65 -21.32
C GLY A 12 6.90 16.07 -22.72
N CYS A 13 7.82 16.26 -23.68
CA CYS A 13 7.47 16.52 -25.08
C CYS A 13 6.80 15.31 -25.73
N TYR A 14 7.35 14.11 -25.53
CA TYR A 14 6.79 12.87 -26.06
C TYR A 14 5.38 12.58 -25.53
N LEU A 15 5.13 12.81 -24.23
CA LEU A 15 3.78 12.68 -23.65
C LEU A 15 2.77 13.63 -24.31
N ARG A 16 3.13 14.90 -24.51
CA ARG A 16 2.24 15.86 -25.20
C ARG A 16 1.98 15.51 -26.65
N SER A 17 2.91 14.81 -27.29
CA SER A 17 2.78 14.31 -28.66
C SER A 17 2.07 12.96 -28.76
N GLY A 18 1.61 12.38 -27.64
CA GLY A 18 0.93 11.08 -27.64
C GLY A 18 1.88 9.89 -27.90
N LEU A 19 3.16 10.04 -27.56
CA LEU A 19 4.20 9.00 -27.72
C LEU A 19 4.69 8.51 -26.33
N PRO A 20 3.86 7.80 -25.57
CA PRO A 20 4.17 7.46 -24.18
C PRO A 20 5.30 6.43 -24.04
N THR A 21 5.50 5.53 -25.00
CA THR A 21 6.62 4.57 -24.99
C THR A 21 7.97 5.26 -25.08
N GLU A 22 8.10 6.28 -25.94
CA GLU A 22 9.34 7.08 -26.03
C GLU A 22 9.56 7.91 -24.77
N ALA A 23 8.48 8.40 -24.15
CA ALA A 23 8.58 9.09 -22.88
C ALA A 23 9.10 8.16 -21.76
N ALA A 24 8.61 6.92 -21.68
CA ALA A 24 9.11 5.93 -20.72
C ALA A 24 10.60 5.65 -20.94
N ARG A 25 11.02 5.46 -22.20
CA ARG A 25 12.45 5.28 -22.54
C ARG A 25 13.32 6.45 -22.06
N CYS A 26 12.90 7.69 -22.32
CA CYS A 26 13.61 8.87 -21.81
C CYS A 26 13.66 8.93 -20.28
N LEU A 27 12.59 8.52 -19.59
CA LEU A 27 12.57 8.46 -18.13
C LEU A 27 13.53 7.40 -17.57
N ARG A 28 13.64 6.24 -18.21
CA ARG A 28 14.64 5.21 -17.85
C ARG A 28 16.07 5.72 -18.04
N GLU A 29 16.35 6.32 -19.19
CA GLU A 29 17.67 6.90 -19.49
C GLU A 29 18.02 8.04 -18.52
N ALA A 30 17.03 8.78 -18.02
CA ALA A 30 17.20 9.81 -17.00
C ALA A 30 17.39 9.25 -15.57
N GLY A 31 17.22 7.94 -15.36
CA GLY A 31 17.21 7.31 -14.03
C GLY A 31 15.93 7.56 -13.23
N ALA A 32 14.89 8.13 -13.86
CA ALA A 32 13.59 8.41 -13.24
C ALA A 32 12.68 7.17 -13.25
N PHE A 33 13.20 6.05 -12.75
CA PHE A 33 12.59 4.72 -12.87
C PHE A 33 11.17 4.65 -12.31
N ARG A 34 10.90 5.27 -11.15
CA ARG A 34 9.54 5.30 -10.58
C ARG A 34 8.52 5.91 -11.55
N ARG A 35 8.86 7.03 -12.20
CA ARG A 35 7.97 7.68 -13.16
C ARG A 35 7.80 6.85 -14.43
N SER A 36 8.88 6.20 -14.89
CA SER A 36 8.82 5.24 -15.98
C SER A 36 7.86 4.10 -15.65
N ALA A 37 7.95 3.54 -14.44
CA ALA A 37 7.10 2.44 -13.97
C ALA A 37 5.62 2.84 -13.92
N GLU A 38 5.31 4.03 -13.39
CA GLU A 38 3.96 4.59 -13.37
C GLU A 38 3.38 4.70 -14.80
N LEU A 39 4.17 5.20 -15.74
CA LEU A 39 3.78 5.32 -17.15
C LEU A 39 3.60 3.95 -17.83
N CYS A 40 4.53 3.02 -17.64
CA CYS A 40 4.42 1.67 -18.21
C CYS A 40 3.17 0.95 -17.69
N ARG A 41 2.83 1.15 -16.41
CA ARG A 41 1.62 0.58 -15.82
C ARG A 41 0.34 1.16 -16.44
N GLU A 42 0.30 2.46 -16.72
CA GLU A 42 -0.81 3.10 -17.45
C GLU A 42 -0.98 2.56 -18.88
N LEU A 43 0.12 2.15 -19.52
CA LEU A 43 0.11 1.50 -20.83
C LEU A 43 -0.26 0.01 -20.79
N GLY A 44 -0.39 -0.58 -19.61
CA GLY A 44 -0.60 -2.03 -19.43
C GLY A 44 0.67 -2.87 -19.61
N GLU A 45 1.85 -2.24 -19.70
CA GLU A 45 3.15 -2.92 -19.78
C GLU A 45 3.64 -3.30 -18.37
N PHE A 46 2.94 -4.22 -17.72
CA PHE A 46 3.16 -4.56 -16.31
C PHE A 46 4.54 -5.15 -16.00
N LEU A 47 5.12 -5.93 -16.93
CA LEU A 47 6.46 -6.48 -16.76
C LEU A 47 7.52 -5.37 -16.76
N GLY A 48 7.47 -4.47 -17.74
CA GLY A 48 8.38 -3.31 -17.79
C GLY A 48 8.19 -2.36 -16.61
N ALA A 49 6.94 -2.19 -16.14
CA ALA A 49 6.68 -1.43 -14.93
C ALA A 49 7.32 -2.07 -13.68
N ALA A 50 7.24 -3.39 -13.54
CA ALA A 50 7.85 -4.10 -12.42
C ALA A 50 9.39 -4.01 -12.44
N GLU A 51 10.02 -4.14 -13.61
CA GLU A 51 11.46 -3.93 -13.79
C GLU A 51 11.87 -2.52 -13.36
N ASP A 52 11.14 -1.51 -13.80
CA ASP A 52 11.40 -0.11 -13.43
C ASP A 52 11.20 0.10 -11.90
N TYR A 53 10.22 -0.53 -11.27
CA TYR A 53 10.07 -0.48 -9.80
C TYR A 53 11.23 -1.17 -9.07
N VAL A 54 11.78 -2.27 -9.61
CA VAL A 54 13.00 -2.89 -9.05
C VAL A 54 14.20 -1.94 -9.16
N CYS A 55 14.38 -1.29 -10.31
CA CYS A 55 15.42 -0.27 -10.49
C CYS A 55 15.23 0.94 -9.57
N ALA A 56 14.00 1.21 -9.12
CA ALA A 56 13.67 2.24 -8.13
C ALA A 56 13.77 1.78 -6.67
N ASP A 57 14.24 0.56 -6.39
CA ASP A 57 14.28 -0.07 -5.05
C ASP A 57 12.90 -0.23 -4.37
N MET A 58 11.83 -0.27 -5.17
CA MET A 58 10.44 -0.44 -4.74
C MET A 58 9.97 -1.89 -4.98
N MET A 59 10.72 -2.85 -4.43
CA MET A 59 10.54 -4.27 -4.75
C MET A 59 9.19 -4.85 -4.29
N ASP A 60 8.60 -4.30 -3.23
CA ASP A 60 7.28 -4.68 -2.76
C ASP A 60 6.18 -4.27 -3.74
N VAL A 61 6.31 -3.08 -4.35
CA VAL A 61 5.42 -2.62 -5.43
C VAL A 61 5.64 -3.43 -6.71
N ALA A 62 6.89 -3.71 -7.07
CA ALA A 62 7.21 -4.57 -8.21
C ALA A 62 6.57 -5.96 -8.06
N ALA A 63 6.74 -6.60 -6.90
CA ALA A 63 6.13 -7.90 -6.62
C ALA A 63 4.60 -7.85 -6.70
N TRP A 64 3.98 -6.78 -6.18
CA TRP A 64 2.54 -6.60 -6.28
C TRP A 64 2.05 -6.47 -7.72
N VAL A 65 2.69 -5.63 -8.54
CA VAL A 65 2.33 -5.46 -9.96
C VAL A 65 2.43 -6.80 -10.71
N LEU A 66 3.50 -7.57 -10.48
CA LEU A 66 3.68 -8.87 -11.11
C LEU A 66 2.56 -9.85 -10.77
N VAL A 67 2.22 -10.00 -9.49
CA VAL A 67 1.19 -10.98 -9.09
C VAL A 67 -0.24 -10.49 -9.35
N HIS A 68 -0.52 -9.22 -9.12
CA HIS A 68 -1.89 -8.69 -9.14
C HIS A 68 -2.33 -8.25 -10.54
N GLU A 69 -1.43 -7.61 -11.30
CA GLU A 69 -1.76 -7.01 -12.60
C GLU A 69 -1.26 -7.89 -13.76
N ALA A 70 -0.04 -8.43 -13.67
CA ALA A 70 0.51 -9.32 -14.71
C ALA A 70 0.09 -10.79 -14.55
N GLY A 71 -0.36 -11.21 -13.35
CA GLY A 71 -0.72 -12.60 -13.05
C GLY A 71 0.47 -13.56 -12.93
N ASP A 72 1.69 -13.05 -12.81
CA ASP A 72 2.93 -13.83 -12.74
C ASP A 72 3.41 -13.98 -11.28
N ALA A 73 2.83 -14.97 -10.59
CA ALA A 73 3.21 -15.30 -9.21
C ALA A 73 4.68 -15.78 -9.08
N PRO A 74 5.22 -16.62 -9.99
CA PRO A 74 6.64 -16.99 -9.96
C PRO A 74 7.59 -15.79 -10.06
N ALA A 75 7.36 -14.84 -10.96
CA ALA A 75 8.19 -13.64 -11.09
C ALA A 75 8.11 -12.75 -9.83
N ALA A 76 6.90 -12.57 -9.27
CA ALA A 76 6.72 -11.82 -8.02
C ALA A 76 7.51 -12.44 -6.86
N ARG A 77 7.55 -13.77 -6.75
CA ARG A 77 8.39 -14.47 -5.76
C ARG A 77 9.88 -14.27 -6.01
N ALA A 78 10.32 -14.31 -7.27
CA ALA A 78 11.73 -14.07 -7.60
C ALA A 78 12.18 -12.68 -7.14
N VAL A 79 11.36 -11.64 -7.34
CA VAL A 79 11.61 -10.29 -6.80
C VAL A 79 11.68 -10.31 -5.28
N ALA A 80 10.74 -10.99 -4.60
CA ALA A 80 10.73 -11.09 -3.15
C ALA A 80 11.97 -11.81 -2.57
N VAL A 81 12.52 -12.80 -3.28
CA VAL A 81 13.75 -13.50 -2.89
C VAL A 81 14.95 -12.56 -2.94
N CYS A 82 15.03 -11.71 -3.98
CA CYS A 82 16.08 -10.72 -4.16
C CYS A 82 15.94 -9.48 -3.25
N ALA A 83 14.79 -9.33 -2.58
CA ALA A 83 14.53 -8.21 -1.70
C ALA A 83 15.46 -8.16 -0.48
N PRO A 84 15.79 -6.95 0.02
CA PRO A 84 16.62 -6.82 1.21
C PRO A 84 15.98 -7.51 2.42
N PRO A 85 16.79 -7.99 3.39
CA PRO A 85 16.28 -8.71 4.57
C PRO A 85 15.18 -7.96 5.31
N SER A 86 15.26 -6.63 5.39
CA SER A 86 14.25 -5.76 6.02
C SER A 86 12.84 -5.95 5.45
N LEU A 87 12.71 -6.29 4.17
CA LEU A 87 11.41 -6.58 3.54
C LEU A 87 10.97 -8.03 3.75
N ARG A 88 11.93 -8.97 3.76
CA ARG A 88 11.67 -10.42 3.85
C ARG A 88 11.32 -10.88 5.26
N THR A 89 12.04 -10.39 6.26
CA THR A 89 11.84 -10.74 7.67
C THR A 89 11.00 -9.65 8.32
N GLY A 90 9.71 -9.61 8.00
CA GLY A 90 8.78 -8.79 8.76
C GLY A 90 8.93 -9.15 10.23
N LEU A 91 9.39 -8.20 11.06
CA LEU A 91 9.61 -8.34 12.49
C LEU A 91 8.51 -9.21 13.11
N GLY A 92 8.94 -10.25 13.83
CA GLY A 92 8.08 -11.31 14.35
C GLY A 92 6.83 -10.79 15.05
N SER A 93 5.81 -11.62 15.03
CA SER A 93 4.47 -11.46 15.63
C SER A 93 4.41 -11.16 17.15
N GLY A 94 5.51 -10.74 17.79
CA GLY A 94 5.63 -10.64 19.25
C GLY A 94 5.75 -9.23 19.84
N GLU A 95 6.05 -8.18 19.08
CA GLU A 95 6.35 -6.85 19.66
C GLU A 95 5.38 -5.78 19.20
N TRP A 96 4.11 -5.95 19.57
CA TRP A 96 3.08 -4.92 19.48
C TRP A 96 2.58 -4.55 20.89
N THR A 97 3.50 -4.33 21.83
CA THR A 97 3.16 -3.76 23.14
C THR A 97 3.51 -2.28 23.15
N GLY A 98 2.48 -1.46 23.27
CA GLY A 98 2.59 -0.01 23.27
C GLY A 98 3.39 0.50 24.47
N ALA A 99 4.61 0.96 24.22
CA ALA A 99 5.37 1.77 25.17
C ALA A 99 5.45 3.20 24.63
N ALA A 100 4.56 4.06 25.13
CA ALA A 100 4.57 5.49 24.87
C ALA A 100 5.76 6.13 25.59
N VAL A 101 6.88 6.28 24.89
CA VAL A 101 8.02 7.07 25.35
C VAL A 101 7.87 8.50 24.80
N ARG A 102 7.51 9.44 25.69
CA ARG A 102 7.63 10.87 25.41
C ARG A 102 9.10 11.26 25.50
N VAL A 103 9.73 11.48 24.34
CA VAL A 103 11.07 12.09 24.25
C VAL A 103 10.99 13.30 23.35
N THR A 104 11.56 14.41 23.81
CA THR A 104 11.95 15.56 23.00
C THR A 104 12.93 15.09 21.92
N GLN A 105 12.43 14.76 20.73
CA GLN A 105 13.24 14.15 19.67
C GLN A 105 14.01 15.21 18.85
N SER A 106 15.32 14.98 18.70
CA SER A 106 16.19 15.66 17.74
C SER A 106 15.93 15.15 16.32
N ARG A 107 16.05 16.01 15.29
CA ARG A 107 15.75 15.70 13.86
C ARG A 107 16.28 14.34 13.37
N SER A 108 17.38 13.84 13.91
CA SER A 108 17.96 12.53 13.59
C SER A 108 17.20 11.34 14.19
N ALA A 109 16.56 11.50 15.35
CA ALA A 109 15.65 10.51 15.94
C ALA A 109 14.34 10.42 15.14
N GLN A 110 13.73 11.54 14.74
CA GLN A 110 12.54 11.51 13.87
C GLN A 110 12.83 10.84 12.52
N ARG A 111 13.99 11.15 11.90
CA ARG A 111 14.39 10.53 10.62
C ARG A 111 14.55 9.02 10.74
N ARG A 112 15.16 8.53 11.82
CA ARG A 112 15.29 7.08 12.07
C ARG A 112 13.93 6.41 12.29
N SER A 113 13.05 7.00 13.10
CA SER A 113 11.71 6.44 13.30
C SER A 113 10.88 6.41 12.02
N ALA A 114 11.03 7.42 11.14
CA ALA A 114 10.35 7.45 9.85
C ALA A 114 10.87 6.36 8.91
N ALA A 115 12.20 6.17 8.82
CA ALA A 115 12.79 5.12 7.99
C ALA A 115 12.44 3.70 8.49
N GLU A 116 12.43 3.49 9.81
CA GLU A 116 11.97 2.23 10.42
C GLU A 116 10.49 1.98 10.11
N GLN A 117 9.67 3.02 10.14
CA GLN A 117 8.25 2.94 9.83
C GLN A 117 8.02 2.58 8.34
N GLU A 118 8.73 3.25 7.43
CA GLU A 118 8.68 2.95 6.00
C GLU A 118 9.14 1.52 5.70
N ALA A 119 10.21 1.04 6.34
CA ALA A 119 10.68 -0.33 6.18
C ALA A 119 9.64 -1.36 6.67
N ARG A 120 8.94 -1.07 7.78
CA ARG A 120 7.85 -1.92 8.29
C ARG A 120 6.67 -1.94 7.33
N GLU A 121 6.30 -0.79 6.77
CA GLU A 121 5.23 -0.67 5.78
C GLU A 121 5.54 -1.46 4.51
N SER A 122 6.74 -1.27 3.95
CA SER A 122 7.20 -1.99 2.75
C SER A 122 7.31 -3.50 3.02
N SER A 123 7.71 -3.93 4.23
CA SER A 123 7.73 -5.35 4.58
C SER A 123 6.33 -5.95 4.66
N LEU A 124 5.35 -5.23 5.23
CA LEU A 124 3.96 -5.67 5.26
C LEU A 124 3.36 -5.74 3.85
N ARG A 125 3.67 -4.75 3.00
CA ARG A 125 3.35 -4.75 1.57
C ARG A 125 3.92 -5.97 0.85
N MET A 126 5.21 -6.28 1.06
CA MET A 126 5.85 -7.48 0.50
C MET A 126 5.15 -8.77 0.96
N ARG A 127 4.78 -8.87 2.24
CA ARG A 127 4.01 -10.03 2.76
C ARG A 127 2.65 -10.18 2.09
N LEU A 128 1.95 -9.07 1.82
CA LEU A 128 0.67 -9.10 1.10
C LEU A 128 0.84 -9.53 -0.36
N ALA A 129 1.93 -9.12 -1.03
CA ALA A 129 2.26 -9.59 -2.38
C ALA A 129 2.54 -11.11 -2.41
N LEU A 130 3.32 -11.63 -1.45
CA LEU A 130 3.57 -13.06 -1.31
C LEU A 130 2.30 -13.86 -0.98
N ALA A 131 1.47 -13.34 -0.08
CA ALA A 131 0.16 -13.92 0.21
C ALA A 131 -0.70 -14.00 -1.06
N ARG A 132 -0.70 -12.96 -1.90
CA ARG A 132 -1.42 -12.97 -3.18
C ARG A 132 -0.87 -14.04 -4.13
N CYS A 133 0.44 -14.30 -4.10
CA CYS A 133 1.08 -15.38 -4.85
C CYS A 133 0.61 -16.75 -4.35
N ASP A 134 0.54 -16.95 -3.03
CA ASP A 134 0.03 -18.20 -2.44
C ASP A 134 -1.40 -18.48 -2.91
N VAL A 135 -2.27 -17.46 -2.92
CA VAL A 135 -3.65 -17.58 -3.41
C VAL A 135 -3.72 -17.88 -4.90
N ALA A 136 -2.91 -17.19 -5.72
CA ALA A 136 -2.88 -17.38 -7.18
C ALA A 136 -2.43 -18.80 -7.57
N GLU A 137 -1.51 -19.38 -6.80
CA GLU A 137 -0.97 -20.72 -7.01
C GLU A 137 -1.80 -21.83 -6.35
N GLY A 138 -2.90 -21.48 -5.66
CA GLY A 138 -3.74 -22.46 -4.95
C GLY A 138 -3.03 -23.15 -3.77
N ARG A 139 -2.10 -22.45 -3.10
CA ARG A 139 -1.41 -22.94 -1.90
C ARG A 139 -2.30 -22.77 -0.65
N SER A 140 -1.73 -23.04 0.52
CA SER A 140 -2.43 -22.94 1.80
C SER A 140 -2.90 -21.52 2.13
N ASP A 141 -4.13 -21.40 2.62
CA ASP A 141 -4.71 -20.14 3.13
C ASP A 141 -4.04 -19.61 4.41
N ARG A 142 -3.20 -20.41 5.08
CA ARG A 142 -2.59 -20.04 6.37
C ARG A 142 -1.76 -18.76 6.27
N GLU A 143 -0.88 -18.68 5.27
CA GLU A 143 0.01 -17.53 5.08
C GLU A 143 -0.76 -16.27 4.65
N PRO A 144 -1.70 -16.34 3.68
CA PRO A 144 -2.58 -15.23 3.38
C PRO A 144 -3.38 -14.71 4.58
N LEU A 145 -3.98 -15.59 5.39
CA LEU A 145 -4.73 -15.16 6.58
C LEU A 145 -3.83 -14.50 7.62
N ALA A 146 -2.59 -14.99 7.80
CA ALA A 146 -1.63 -14.36 8.69
C ALA A 146 -1.20 -12.97 8.21
N ALA A 147 -1.03 -12.78 6.90
CA ALA A 147 -0.73 -11.47 6.31
C ALA A 147 -1.91 -10.49 6.46
N LEU A 148 -3.14 -10.95 6.22
CA LEU A 148 -4.36 -10.14 6.40
C LEU A 148 -4.56 -9.73 7.87
N ALA A 149 -4.31 -10.63 8.82
CA ALA A 149 -4.35 -10.31 10.24
C ALA A 149 -3.32 -9.24 10.62
N ALA A 150 -2.08 -9.34 10.13
CA ALA A 150 -1.06 -8.32 10.33
C ALA A 150 -1.47 -6.97 9.73
N ALA A 151 -2.08 -6.97 8.54
CA ALA A 151 -2.62 -5.76 7.92
C ALA A 151 -3.74 -5.12 8.73
N ALA A 152 -4.69 -5.91 9.26
CA ALA A 152 -5.75 -5.40 10.14
C ALA A 152 -5.18 -4.78 11.43
N VAL A 153 -4.17 -5.41 12.02
CA VAL A 153 -3.49 -4.88 13.21
C VAL A 153 -2.79 -3.55 12.89
N PHE A 154 -2.11 -3.43 11.75
CA PHE A 154 -1.52 -2.19 11.26
C PHE A 154 -2.52 -1.07 10.98
N LEU A 155 -3.62 -1.38 10.30
CA LEU A 155 -4.64 -0.40 9.95
C LEU A 155 -5.36 0.15 11.19
N GLY A 156 -5.51 -0.66 12.24
CA GLY A 156 -6.11 -0.28 13.52
C GLY A 156 -5.26 0.62 14.43
N SER A 157 -3.94 0.72 14.17
CA SER A 157 -3.06 1.54 14.99
C SER A 157 -3.12 3.02 14.64
N HIS A 158 -3.33 3.86 15.65
CA HIS A 158 -3.47 5.32 15.49
C HIS A 158 -2.12 6.05 15.30
N SER A 159 -1.01 5.39 15.60
CA SER A 159 0.34 5.96 15.62
C SER A 159 1.08 5.89 14.29
N LEU A 160 0.56 5.10 13.34
CA LEU A 160 1.24 4.81 12.08
C LEU A 160 0.73 5.74 10.99
N VAL A 161 1.62 6.21 10.11
CA VAL A 161 1.21 6.98 8.92
C VAL A 161 0.27 6.10 8.09
N TYR A 162 -0.78 6.70 7.54
CA TYR A 162 -1.75 5.93 6.76
C TYR A 162 -1.15 5.55 5.40
N ASP A 163 -0.70 4.31 5.30
CA ASP A 163 -0.38 3.68 4.03
C ASP A 163 -1.66 3.09 3.42
N ARG A 164 -2.18 3.75 2.38
CA ARG A 164 -3.38 3.32 1.65
C ARG A 164 -3.14 2.02 0.87
N LEU A 165 -1.89 1.72 0.49
CA LEU A 165 -1.57 0.51 -0.27
C LEU A 165 -1.81 -0.74 0.58
N VAL A 166 -1.49 -0.72 1.88
CA VAL A 166 -1.75 -1.85 2.78
C VAL A 166 -3.24 -2.20 2.83
N GLU A 167 -4.12 -1.19 2.93
CA GLU A 167 -5.57 -1.41 2.90
C GLU A 167 -6.01 -1.98 1.55
N GLN A 168 -5.58 -1.36 0.44
CA GLN A 168 -5.95 -1.79 -0.92
C GLN A 168 -5.49 -3.21 -1.23
N TRP A 169 -4.24 -3.53 -0.91
CA TRP A 169 -3.66 -4.84 -1.18
C TRP A 169 -4.25 -5.92 -0.26
N GLY A 170 -4.49 -5.59 1.01
CA GLY A 170 -5.20 -6.48 1.93
C GLY A 170 -6.60 -6.82 1.42
N VAL A 171 -7.37 -5.82 1.00
CA VAL A 171 -8.72 -6.01 0.45
C VAL A 171 -8.67 -6.84 -0.83
N ALA A 172 -7.77 -6.52 -1.76
CA ALA A 172 -7.62 -7.26 -3.01
C ALA A 172 -7.22 -8.74 -2.80
N THR A 173 -6.33 -9.02 -1.83
CA THR A 173 -5.96 -10.39 -1.46
C THR A 173 -7.15 -11.13 -0.85
N ALA A 174 -7.85 -10.54 0.12
CA ALA A 174 -9.03 -11.15 0.73
C ALA A 174 -10.18 -11.39 -0.27
N GLU A 175 -10.40 -10.46 -1.20
CA GLU A 175 -11.33 -10.61 -2.33
C GLU A 175 -10.94 -11.82 -3.19
N SER A 176 -9.67 -11.98 -3.55
CA SER A 176 -9.20 -13.10 -4.38
C SER A 176 -9.39 -14.46 -3.72
N MET A 177 -9.39 -14.51 -2.38
CA MET A 177 -9.71 -15.69 -1.58
C MET A 177 -11.21 -15.94 -1.42
N ARG A 178 -12.08 -15.03 -1.90
CA ARG A 178 -13.52 -14.98 -1.59
C ARG A 178 -13.84 -14.95 -0.09
N ARG A 179 -12.92 -14.39 0.71
CA ARG A 179 -13.03 -14.24 2.17
C ARG A 179 -13.53 -12.84 2.52
N TYR A 180 -14.80 -12.56 2.22
CA TYR A 180 -15.40 -11.23 2.43
C TYR A 180 -15.47 -10.81 3.90
N ASP A 181 -15.45 -11.77 4.83
CA ASP A 181 -15.30 -11.53 6.25
C ASP A 181 -13.97 -10.85 6.59
N GLN A 182 -12.88 -11.23 5.90
CA GLN A 182 -11.57 -10.61 6.09
C GLN A 182 -11.54 -9.18 5.52
N VAL A 183 -12.26 -8.92 4.42
CA VAL A 183 -12.44 -7.56 3.90
C VAL A 183 -13.13 -6.68 4.94
N ALA A 184 -14.21 -7.18 5.56
CA ALA A 184 -14.91 -6.46 6.62
C ALA A 184 -14.00 -6.16 7.81
N LEU A 185 -13.15 -7.10 8.23
CA LEU A 185 -12.19 -6.90 9.32
C LEU A 185 -11.13 -5.83 8.99
N LEU A 186 -10.64 -5.77 7.75
CA LEU A 186 -9.69 -4.75 7.30
C LEU A 186 -10.30 -3.35 7.30
N PHE A 187 -11.53 -3.20 6.80
CA PHE A 187 -12.23 -1.91 6.84
C PHE A 187 -12.61 -1.50 8.27
N ALA A 188 -13.06 -2.45 9.11
CA ALA A 188 -13.32 -2.19 10.52
C ALA A 188 -12.05 -1.74 11.26
N ALA A 189 -10.90 -2.35 10.98
CA ALA A 189 -9.61 -1.92 11.49
C ALA A 189 -9.26 -0.50 11.00
N SER A 190 -9.47 -0.20 9.72
CA SER A 190 -9.21 1.12 9.15
C SER A 190 -10.08 2.21 9.77
N VAL A 191 -11.36 1.94 10.02
CA VAL A 191 -12.25 2.84 10.76
C VAL A 191 -11.77 3.03 12.19
N ARG A 192 -11.40 1.95 12.90
CA ARG A 192 -10.86 2.02 14.26
C ARG A 192 -9.59 2.84 14.34
N GLY A 193 -8.69 2.70 13.36
CA GLY A 193 -7.46 3.50 13.24
C GLY A 193 -7.67 4.91 12.70
N ARG A 194 -8.93 5.34 12.51
CA ARG A 194 -9.33 6.66 12.00
C ARG A 194 -8.75 6.99 10.62
N ARG A 195 -8.66 5.98 9.75
CA ARG A 195 -8.20 6.18 8.37
C ARG A 195 -9.28 6.91 7.58
N GLY A 196 -8.95 8.10 7.08
CA GLY A 196 -9.90 8.98 6.40
C GLY A 196 -10.61 8.27 5.23
N GLY A 197 -11.93 8.36 5.19
CA GLY A 197 -12.75 7.80 4.11
C GLY A 197 -12.90 6.27 4.11
N ALA A 198 -12.47 5.55 5.16
CA ALA A 198 -12.57 4.10 5.23
C ALA A 198 -14.03 3.60 5.17
N ALA A 199 -14.97 4.25 5.87
CA ALA A 199 -16.40 3.91 5.84
C ALA A 199 -17.01 4.10 4.44
N ARG A 200 -16.61 5.17 3.73
CA ARG A 200 -17.04 5.41 2.34
C ARG A 200 -16.51 4.32 1.41
N ARG A 201 -15.22 3.98 1.50
CA ARG A 201 -14.61 2.92 0.69
C ARG A 201 -15.20 1.54 0.97
N TRP A 202 -15.55 1.25 2.22
CA TRP A 202 -16.32 0.04 2.55
C TRP A 202 -17.66 0.02 1.83
N THR A 203 -18.39 1.13 1.84
CA THR A 203 -19.70 1.24 1.19
C THR A 203 -19.58 1.08 -0.32
N GLU A 204 -18.62 1.78 -0.94
CA GLU A 204 -18.28 1.66 -2.37
C GLU A 204 -17.89 0.20 -2.73
N TRP A 205 -17.11 -0.45 -1.88
CA TRP A 205 -16.71 -1.85 -2.04
C TRP A 205 -17.90 -2.81 -1.95
N ALA A 206 -18.73 -2.69 -0.91
CA ALA A 206 -19.88 -3.55 -0.68
C ALA A 206 -20.91 -3.42 -1.81
N ALA A 207 -21.15 -2.21 -2.30
CA ALA A 207 -21.99 -1.98 -3.46
C ALA A 207 -21.45 -2.69 -4.71
N ARG A 208 -20.14 -2.60 -4.98
CA ARG A 208 -19.50 -3.24 -6.14
C ARG A 208 -19.48 -4.77 -6.05
N VAL A 209 -19.07 -5.33 -4.92
CA VAL A 209 -18.75 -6.76 -4.78
C VAL A 209 -19.92 -7.57 -4.24
N LEU A 210 -20.63 -7.05 -3.25
CA LEU A 210 -21.76 -7.72 -2.61
C LEU A 210 -23.10 -7.32 -3.23
N GLN A 211 -23.12 -6.33 -4.13
CA GLN A 211 -24.35 -5.77 -4.72
C GLN A 211 -25.32 -5.29 -3.64
N SER A 212 -24.78 -4.78 -2.53
CA SER A 212 -25.53 -4.36 -1.34
C SER A 212 -24.93 -3.10 -0.73
N GLU A 213 -25.77 -2.14 -0.39
CA GLU A 213 -25.38 -0.95 0.35
C GLU A 213 -25.28 -1.29 1.84
N ILE A 214 -24.10 -1.71 2.28
CA ILE A 214 -23.81 -1.87 3.71
C ILE A 214 -23.16 -0.59 4.21
N THR A 215 -23.91 0.23 4.93
CA THR A 215 -23.38 1.45 5.54
C THR A 215 -22.84 1.15 6.94
N ILE A 216 -21.60 1.58 7.21
CA ILE A 216 -21.10 1.68 8.58
C ILE A 216 -21.57 3.06 9.08
N PRO A 217 -22.32 3.15 10.19
CA PRO A 217 -22.73 4.43 10.73
C PRO A 217 -21.50 5.31 10.97
N ASP A 218 -21.45 6.49 10.35
CA ASP A 218 -20.44 7.48 10.70
C ASP A 218 -20.63 7.79 12.19
N LEU A 219 -19.61 7.54 13.01
CA LEU A 219 -19.61 8.02 14.39
C LEU A 219 -19.77 9.54 14.31
N PRO A 220 -20.84 10.12 14.89
CA PRO A 220 -21.18 11.52 14.65
C PRO A 220 -20.00 12.42 15.06
N SER A 221 -19.43 13.09 14.06
CA SER A 221 -18.37 14.07 14.26
C SER A 221 -18.91 15.41 14.81
N ASP A 222 -20.22 15.53 14.99
CA ASP A 222 -20.92 16.77 15.36
C ASP A 222 -21.28 16.93 16.85
N ASP A 223 -21.31 15.86 17.64
CA ASP A 223 -21.71 15.96 19.05
C ASP A 223 -20.67 16.68 19.93
N ARG A 224 -19.40 16.71 19.49
CA ARG A 224 -18.34 17.36 20.30
C ARG A 224 -18.40 18.89 20.23
N ARG A 225 -18.91 19.47 19.14
CA ARG A 225 -19.08 20.94 19.02
C ARG A 225 -20.41 21.40 19.62
N GLN A 226 -21.45 20.58 19.56
CA GLN A 226 -22.73 20.88 20.22
C GLN A 226 -22.63 20.73 21.75
N ALA A 227 -21.95 19.70 22.26
CA ALA A 227 -21.73 19.55 23.71
C ALA A 227 -20.87 20.68 24.31
N VAL A 228 -19.84 21.14 23.60
CA VAL A 228 -19.01 22.27 24.04
C VAL A 228 -19.74 23.61 23.93
N ARG A 229 -20.71 23.77 23.01
CA ARG A 229 -21.60 24.93 22.95
C ARG A 229 -22.65 24.93 24.07
N ALA A 230 -23.22 23.76 24.38
CA ALA A 230 -24.21 23.61 25.46
C ALA A 230 -23.61 23.90 26.84
N LEU A 231 -22.35 23.51 27.09
CA LEU A 231 -21.64 23.79 28.35
C LEU A 231 -21.14 25.23 28.51
N ARG A 232 -21.26 26.08 27.47
CA ARG A 232 -20.89 27.52 27.52
C ARG A 232 -22.10 28.45 27.62
N GLN A 233 -23.32 27.90 27.56
CA GLN A 233 -24.57 28.66 27.59
C GLN A 233 -25.45 28.33 28.82
N GLY A 234 -24.97 27.47 29.73
CA GLY A 234 -25.53 27.27 31.07
C GLY A 234 -24.53 27.75 32.12
#